data_AF-A0A1G6FAH6-F1
#
_entry.id   AF-A0A1G6FAH6-F1
#
_cell.length_a   1.000
_cell.length_b   1.000
_cell.length_c   1.000
_cell.angle_alpha   90.00
_cell.angle_beta   90.00
_cell.angle_gamma   90.00
#
_symmetry.space_group_name_H-M   'P 1'
#
loop_
_entity.id
_entity.type
_entity.pdbx_description
1 polymer ?
#
loop_
_entity_poly.entity_id
_entity_poly.type
_entity_poly.pdbx_seq_one_letter_code
_entity_poly.pdbx_strand_id
1 'polypeptide(L)'
;MSEEYNEFVPNVHFELIPIKDLVSNQEYQRNLSMQHVRKAAANFDINQVNPIKVSRRDGINYVFNGQHTAEIIALVSESRETPVWCMIYDDLDYNEEADIFANQMKNVKALSPYEIFNANCEAGNDKELLIRGLVESYELKILPSAGPGGICAVGALESIYDKYGYDVLDRVLRLIIITWEGEQKSFSGNMMNGVARLLNSFGDEIKENTFKEKLGVVSIKELTKNAKERRPGSLGFAEAMLVVYNKRMKPGLQWNKLYSVKATGNKKKENKGSKEYDEEAQVERDAS
;
A
#
# COMPACT_ATOMS: atom_id res chain seq x y z
N MET A 1 29.32 -33.91 -4.16
CA MET A 1 29.79 -32.51 -4.03
C MET A 1 31.20 -32.57 -3.49
N SER A 2 32.12 -31.72 -3.96
CA SER A 2 33.43 -31.61 -3.31
C SER A 2 33.24 -31.21 -1.85
N GLU A 3 34.00 -31.82 -0.93
CA GLU A 3 33.90 -31.59 0.53
C GLU A 3 34.05 -30.10 0.90
N GLU A 4 34.70 -29.32 0.03
CA GLU A 4 34.95 -27.88 0.15
C GLU A 4 33.68 -27.02 0.27
N TYR A 5 32.51 -27.48 -0.20
CA TYR A 5 31.27 -26.67 -0.13
C TYR A 5 30.37 -27.01 1.06
N ASN A 6 30.68 -28.06 1.83
CA ASN A 6 29.81 -28.53 2.91
C ASN A 6 29.67 -27.48 4.04
N GLU A 7 30.65 -26.61 4.25
CA GLU A 7 30.58 -25.55 5.27
C GLU A 7 29.56 -24.44 4.93
N PHE A 8 29.16 -24.32 3.66
CA PHE A 8 28.20 -23.30 3.21
C PHE A 8 26.76 -23.85 3.07
N VAL A 9 26.56 -25.15 3.28
CA VAL A 9 25.26 -25.81 3.14
C VAL A 9 24.78 -26.23 4.53
N PRO A 10 23.63 -25.71 5.00
CA PRO A 10 23.10 -26.13 6.29
C PRO A 10 22.76 -27.63 6.27
N ASN A 11 23.12 -28.34 7.33
CA ASN A 11 22.74 -29.74 7.52
C ASN A 11 21.24 -29.81 7.86
N VAL A 12 20.40 -29.91 6.84
CA VAL A 12 18.95 -29.97 6.99
C VAL A 12 18.34 -30.95 5.99
N HIS A 13 17.11 -31.36 6.27
CA HIS A 13 16.27 -32.09 5.34
C HIS A 13 14.90 -31.41 5.21
N PHE A 14 14.15 -31.75 4.15
CA PHE A 14 12.83 -31.17 3.90
C PHE A 14 11.74 -32.23 4.02
N GLU A 15 10.67 -31.92 4.76
CA GLU A 15 9.51 -32.78 4.90
C GLU A 15 8.21 -31.98 4.82
N LEU A 16 7.12 -32.67 4.47
CA LEU A 16 5.76 -32.15 4.58
C LEU A 16 5.19 -32.54 5.95
N ILE A 17 4.91 -31.55 6.80
CA ILE A 17 4.38 -31.76 8.15
C ILE A 17 3.00 -31.10 8.26
N PRO A 18 1.95 -31.80 8.74
CA PRO A 18 0.66 -31.18 9.06
C PRO A 18 0.82 -30.04 10.07
N ILE A 19 0.10 -28.93 9.86
CA ILE A 19 0.18 -27.75 10.75
C ILE A 19 -0.18 -28.07 12.21
N LYS A 20 -1.01 -29.09 12.45
CA LYS A 20 -1.33 -29.59 13.80
C LYS A 20 -0.14 -30.22 14.54
N ASP A 21 0.85 -30.74 13.81
CA ASP A 21 2.02 -31.43 14.37
C ASP A 21 3.21 -30.47 14.56
N LEU A 22 2.96 -29.16 14.37
CA LEU A 22 3.91 -28.08 14.58
C LEU A 22 3.60 -27.36 15.91
N VAL A 23 4.65 -27.14 16.70
CA VAL A 23 4.57 -26.39 17.97
C VAL A 23 5.15 -25.00 17.76
N SER A 24 4.31 -23.97 17.98
CA SER A 24 4.70 -22.56 17.95
C SER A 24 4.62 -21.94 19.37
N ASN A 25 4.98 -20.66 19.51
CA ASN A 25 4.94 -19.87 20.77
C ASN A 25 6.07 -20.16 21.77
N GLN A 26 7.32 -20.25 21.29
CA GLN A 26 8.48 -20.17 22.18
C GLN A 26 8.61 -18.76 22.77
N GLU A 27 9.17 -18.64 23.98
CA GLU A 27 9.20 -17.36 24.73
C GLU A 27 9.96 -16.24 24.00
N TYR A 28 10.95 -16.60 23.17
CA TYR A 28 11.73 -15.63 22.38
C TYR A 28 10.95 -15.03 21.20
N GLN A 29 9.75 -15.53 20.88
CA GLN A 29 9.02 -15.17 19.66
C GLN A 29 8.02 -14.04 19.87
N ARG A 30 7.76 -13.28 18.80
CA ARG A 30 6.75 -12.22 18.79
C ARG A 30 5.33 -12.80 18.75
N ASN A 31 4.38 -12.11 19.38
CA ASN A 31 2.97 -12.45 19.25
C ASN A 31 2.49 -12.38 17.80
N LEU A 32 1.63 -13.34 17.43
CA LEU A 32 1.00 -13.39 16.11
C LEU A 32 0.03 -12.21 15.91
N SER A 33 0.25 -11.43 14.86
CA SER A 33 -0.70 -10.41 14.39
C SER A 33 -1.78 -11.03 13.50
N MET A 34 -2.96 -11.28 14.05
CA MET A 34 -4.11 -11.78 13.28
C MET A 34 -4.56 -10.83 12.17
N GLN A 35 -4.34 -9.52 12.33
CA GLN A 35 -4.60 -8.55 11.26
C GLN A 35 -3.69 -8.78 10.05
N HIS A 36 -2.41 -9.08 10.31
CA HIS A 36 -1.45 -9.41 9.25
C HIS A 36 -1.83 -10.72 8.55
N VAL A 37 -2.17 -11.75 9.32
CA VAL A 37 -2.63 -13.06 8.79
C VAL A 37 -3.83 -12.88 7.86
N ARG A 38 -4.88 -12.17 8.30
CA ARG A 38 -6.06 -11.92 7.46
C ARG A 38 -5.74 -11.16 6.18
N LYS A 39 -4.88 -10.14 6.26
CA LYS A 39 -4.48 -9.35 5.09
C LYS A 39 -3.69 -10.19 4.08
N ALA A 40 -2.79 -11.05 4.56
CA ALA A 40 -2.01 -11.94 3.72
C ALA A 40 -2.86 -13.06 3.12
N ALA A 41 -3.78 -13.65 3.89
CA ALA A 41 -4.73 -14.66 3.40
C ALA A 41 -5.63 -14.14 2.26
N ALA A 42 -6.06 -12.88 2.33
CA ALA A 42 -6.86 -12.26 1.27
C ALA A 42 -6.11 -12.08 -0.07
N ASN A 43 -4.78 -12.11 -0.05
CA ASN A 43 -3.92 -11.99 -1.24
C ASN A 43 -3.02 -13.23 -1.38
N PHE A 44 -3.51 -14.39 -0.93
CA PHE A 44 -2.70 -15.60 -0.88
C PHE A 44 -2.34 -16.08 -2.29
N ASP A 45 -1.05 -16.35 -2.47
CA ASP A 45 -0.49 -17.00 -3.64
C ASP A 45 0.40 -18.14 -3.17
N ILE A 46 0.07 -19.36 -3.62
CA ILE A 46 0.79 -20.57 -3.24
C ILE A 46 2.27 -20.50 -3.61
N ASN A 47 2.62 -19.77 -4.68
CA ASN A 47 4.01 -19.65 -5.16
C ASN A 47 4.85 -18.71 -4.28
N GLN A 48 4.23 -17.94 -3.39
CA GLN A 48 4.92 -17.06 -2.44
C GLN A 48 5.18 -17.74 -1.09
N VAL A 49 4.70 -18.97 -0.91
CA VAL A 49 4.88 -19.75 0.32
C VAL A 49 6.33 -20.22 0.43
N ASN A 50 7.03 -19.71 1.45
CA ASN A 50 8.36 -20.19 1.81
C ASN A 50 8.27 -21.39 2.78
N PRO A 51 9.22 -22.35 2.72
CA PRO A 51 9.32 -23.40 3.72
C PRO A 51 9.45 -22.86 5.14
N ILE A 52 8.76 -23.49 6.08
CA ILE A 52 8.83 -23.18 7.51
C ILE A 52 10.11 -23.78 8.08
N LYS A 53 10.85 -23.02 8.90
CA LYS A 53 12.03 -23.57 9.57
C LYS A 53 11.65 -24.18 10.90
N VAL A 54 12.03 -25.43 11.08
CA VAL A 54 11.65 -26.28 12.20
C VAL A 54 12.91 -26.83 12.86
N SER A 55 12.94 -26.76 14.18
CA SER A 55 13.90 -27.50 15.01
C SER A 55 13.20 -28.75 15.54
N ARG A 56 13.79 -29.92 15.30
CA ARG A 56 13.24 -31.21 15.73
C ARG A 56 14.00 -31.70 16.96
N ARG A 57 13.34 -31.70 18.11
CA ARG A 57 13.92 -32.15 19.39
C ARG A 57 13.00 -33.16 20.03
N ASP A 58 13.54 -34.33 20.39
CA ASP A 58 12.79 -35.42 21.03
C ASP A 58 11.48 -35.80 20.29
N GLY A 59 11.51 -35.72 18.95
CA GLY A 59 10.35 -36.00 18.10
C GLY A 59 9.31 -34.87 18.00
N ILE A 60 9.55 -33.72 18.63
CA ILE A 60 8.66 -32.53 18.59
C ILE A 60 9.21 -31.53 17.57
N ASN A 61 8.32 -31.00 16.71
CA ASN A 61 8.65 -30.05 15.66
C ASN A 61 8.39 -28.60 16.12
N TYR A 62 9.43 -27.90 16.58
CA TYR A 62 9.35 -26.51 17.04
C TYR A 62 9.55 -25.52 15.89
N VAL A 63 8.55 -24.69 15.63
CA VAL A 63 8.62 -23.64 14.59
C VAL A 63 9.34 -22.43 15.13
N PHE A 64 10.57 -22.19 14.67
CA PHE A 64 11.33 -20.98 15.00
C PHE A 64 11.18 -19.87 13.95
N ASN A 65 10.78 -20.20 12.71
CA ASN A 65 10.54 -19.24 11.63
C ASN A 65 9.42 -19.73 10.69
N GLY A 66 8.50 -18.85 10.29
CA GLY A 66 7.38 -19.20 9.41
C GLY A 66 6.03 -19.38 10.11
N GLN A 67 5.88 -18.90 11.36
CA GLN A 67 4.61 -19.00 12.09
C GLN A 67 3.44 -18.30 11.38
N HIS A 68 3.66 -17.10 10.85
CA HIS A 68 2.66 -16.40 10.06
C HIS A 68 2.27 -17.20 8.82
N THR A 69 3.23 -17.84 8.15
CA THR A 69 2.97 -18.70 6.99
C THR A 69 2.07 -19.88 7.36
N ALA A 70 2.35 -20.57 8.47
CA ALA A 70 1.51 -21.68 8.94
C ALA A 70 0.07 -21.23 9.21
N GLU A 71 -0.11 -20.10 9.89
CA GLU A 71 -1.43 -19.55 10.21
C GLU A 71 -2.18 -19.02 8.97
N ILE A 72 -1.47 -18.43 8.00
CA ILE A 72 -2.07 -18.02 6.72
C ILE A 72 -2.58 -19.25 5.96
N ILE A 73 -1.79 -20.32 5.87
CA ILE A 73 -2.19 -21.55 5.17
C ILE A 73 -3.34 -22.24 5.90
N ALA A 74 -3.30 -22.32 7.24
CA ALA A 74 -4.41 -22.86 8.03
C ALA A 74 -5.70 -22.07 7.80
N LEU A 75 -5.61 -20.74 7.67
CA LEU A 75 -6.76 -19.88 7.41
C LEU A 75 -7.30 -20.05 5.98
N VAL A 76 -6.43 -20.10 4.96
CA VAL A 76 -6.83 -20.22 3.55
C VAL A 76 -7.35 -21.62 3.22
N SER A 77 -6.75 -22.66 3.80
CA SER A 77 -7.17 -24.05 3.59
C SER A 77 -8.30 -24.50 4.53
N GLU A 78 -8.69 -23.65 5.49
CA GLU A 78 -9.68 -23.94 6.53
C GLU A 78 -9.36 -25.22 7.33
N SER A 79 -8.09 -25.63 7.39
CA SER A 79 -7.68 -26.89 7.99
C SER A 79 -6.25 -26.83 8.55
N ARG A 80 -6.07 -27.37 9.77
CA ARG A 80 -4.74 -27.61 10.35
C ARG A 80 -4.14 -28.97 9.97
N GLU A 81 -4.89 -29.80 9.24
CA GLU A 81 -4.39 -31.05 8.66
C GLU A 81 -3.56 -30.79 7.40
N THR A 82 -3.69 -29.61 6.79
CA THR A 82 -2.96 -29.21 5.59
C THR A 82 -1.45 -29.30 5.85
N PRO A 83 -0.70 -30.12 5.09
CA PRO A 83 0.73 -30.22 5.25
C PRO A 83 1.43 -29.00 4.65
N VAL A 84 2.53 -28.59 5.30
CA VAL A 84 3.39 -27.48 4.85
C VAL A 84 4.83 -27.96 4.73
N TRP A 85 5.56 -27.39 3.77
CA TRP A 85 6.98 -27.70 3.60
C TRP A 85 7.78 -27.14 4.77
N CYS A 86 8.54 -28.02 5.42
CA CYS A 86 9.39 -27.70 6.56
C CYS A 86 10.85 -27.98 6.21
N MET A 87 11.73 -27.03 6.52
CA MET A 87 13.19 -27.18 6.54
C MET A 87 13.59 -27.53 7.97
N ILE A 88 14.07 -28.76 8.18
CA ILE A 88 14.22 -29.36 9.50
C ILE A 88 15.69 -29.39 9.90
N TYR A 89 15.94 -28.92 11.11
CA TYR A 89 17.22 -28.97 11.80
C TYR A 89 17.08 -29.96 12.97
N ASP A 90 17.83 -31.06 12.95
CA ASP A 90 17.79 -32.07 14.02
C ASP A 90 18.72 -31.72 15.19
N ASP A 91 19.76 -30.92 14.94
CA ASP A 91 20.84 -30.65 15.91
C ASP A 91 20.73 -29.26 16.58
N LEU A 92 19.65 -28.50 16.35
CA LEU A 92 19.50 -27.15 16.93
C LEU A 92 18.99 -27.18 18.37
N ASP A 93 19.67 -26.47 19.26
CA ASP A 93 19.20 -26.22 20.62
C ASP A 93 18.35 -24.94 20.74
N TYR A 94 17.78 -24.71 21.93
CA TYR A 94 16.90 -23.57 22.18
C TYR A 94 17.62 -22.22 22.10
N ASN A 95 18.89 -22.17 22.52
CA ASN A 95 19.67 -20.95 22.53
C ASN A 95 20.08 -20.57 21.10
N GLU A 96 20.44 -21.57 20.28
CA GLU A 96 20.75 -21.39 18.87
C GLU A 96 19.52 -20.91 18.08
N GLU A 97 18.34 -21.48 18.32
CA GLU A 97 17.08 -20.98 17.76
C GLU A 97 16.83 -19.51 18.09
N ALA A 98 17.02 -19.13 19.37
CA ALA A 98 16.81 -17.78 19.84
C ALA A 98 17.80 -16.79 19.20
N ASP A 99 19.08 -17.17 19.05
CA ASP A 99 20.08 -16.36 18.36
C ASP A 99 19.75 -16.19 16.87
N ILE A 100 19.38 -17.28 16.18
CA ILE A 100 18.94 -17.23 14.77
C ILE A 100 17.74 -16.29 14.62
N PHE A 101 16.76 -16.38 15.51
CA PHE A 101 15.58 -15.52 15.49
C PHE A 101 15.96 -14.05 15.70
N ALA A 102 16.83 -13.74 16.65
CA ALA A 102 17.29 -12.37 16.92
C ALA A 102 18.09 -11.77 15.76
N ASN A 103 18.80 -12.60 14.99
CA ASN A 103 19.65 -12.18 13.88
C ASN A 103 18.94 -12.20 12.52
N GLN A 104 17.73 -12.78 12.44
CA GLN A 104 17.03 -13.08 11.19
C GLN A 104 16.88 -11.86 10.26
N MET A 105 16.60 -10.67 10.81
CA MET A 105 16.35 -9.46 10.02
C MET A 105 17.58 -8.57 9.86
N LYS A 106 18.72 -8.88 10.50
CA LYS A 106 19.91 -7.99 10.50
C LYS A 106 20.46 -7.76 9.09
N ASN A 107 20.41 -8.79 8.25
CA ASN A 107 20.96 -8.76 6.89
C ASN A 107 19.88 -8.80 5.78
N VAL A 108 18.60 -8.69 6.14
CA VAL A 108 17.50 -8.71 5.17
C VAL A 108 17.18 -7.29 4.75
N LYS A 109 17.46 -6.97 3.49
CA LYS A 109 17.07 -5.69 2.89
C LYS A 109 15.67 -5.82 2.30
N ALA A 110 14.73 -5.02 2.81
CA ALA A 110 13.40 -4.92 2.24
C ALA A 110 13.46 -4.33 0.82
N LEU A 111 12.59 -4.82 -0.07
CA LEU A 111 12.39 -4.21 -1.39
C LEU A 111 11.88 -2.78 -1.21
N SER A 112 12.47 -1.86 -1.95
CA SER A 112 12.00 -0.48 -2.03
C SER A 112 10.69 -0.38 -2.81
N PRO A 113 9.87 0.65 -2.56
CA PRO A 113 8.65 0.88 -3.35
C PRO A 113 8.90 0.97 -4.85
N TYR A 114 10.05 1.50 -5.27
CA TYR A 114 10.45 1.54 -6.67
C TYR A 114 10.69 0.14 -7.25
N GLU A 115 11.42 -0.72 -6.53
CA GLU A 115 11.69 -2.09 -6.98
C GLU A 115 10.40 -2.90 -7.11
N ILE A 116 9.46 -2.74 -6.15
CA ILE A 116 8.14 -3.38 -6.19
C ILE A 116 7.34 -2.89 -7.41
N PHE A 117 7.27 -1.57 -7.62
CA PHE A 117 6.54 -1.00 -8.74
C PHE A 117 7.12 -1.42 -10.10
N ASN A 118 8.45 -1.45 -10.21
CA ASN A 118 9.12 -1.90 -11.42
C ASN A 118 8.82 -3.38 -11.68
N ALA A 119 8.91 -4.24 -10.65
CA ALA A 119 8.53 -5.65 -10.76
C ALA A 119 7.07 -5.83 -11.18
N ASN A 120 6.14 -5.03 -10.63
CA ASN A 120 4.73 -5.03 -11.03
C ASN A 120 4.53 -4.60 -12.49
N CYS A 121 5.30 -3.62 -12.98
CA CYS A 121 5.28 -3.24 -14.39
C CYS A 121 5.77 -4.39 -15.30
N GLU A 122 6.86 -5.05 -14.93
CA GLU A 122 7.41 -6.19 -15.68
C GLU A 122 6.46 -7.41 -15.63
N ALA A 123 5.72 -7.58 -14.54
CA ALA A 123 4.67 -8.59 -14.42
C ALA A 123 3.43 -8.27 -15.27
N GLY A 124 3.35 -7.07 -15.87
CA GLY A 124 2.24 -6.65 -16.71
C GLY A 124 1.01 -6.17 -15.94
N ASN A 125 1.16 -5.74 -14.69
CA ASN A 125 0.02 -5.27 -13.88
C ASN A 125 -0.54 -3.95 -14.44
N ASP A 126 -1.81 -3.95 -14.82
CA ASP A 126 -2.48 -2.82 -15.48
C ASP A 126 -2.35 -1.50 -14.72
N LYS A 127 -2.48 -1.54 -13.38
CA LYS A 127 -2.42 -0.33 -12.55
C LYS A 127 -1.06 0.37 -12.69
N GLU A 128 0.02 -0.37 -12.46
CA GLU A 128 1.37 0.17 -12.52
C GLU A 128 1.75 0.57 -13.95
N LEU A 129 1.31 -0.18 -14.97
CA LEU A 129 1.47 0.19 -16.37
C LEU A 129 0.75 1.50 -16.73
N LEU A 130 -0.48 1.70 -16.28
CA LEU A 130 -1.25 2.93 -16.49
C LEU A 130 -0.58 4.12 -15.81
N ILE A 131 -0.12 3.95 -14.57
CA ILE A 131 0.61 5.00 -13.84
C ILE A 131 1.91 5.34 -14.56
N ARG A 132 2.69 4.33 -15.00
CA ARG A 132 3.94 4.53 -15.74
C ARG A 132 3.69 5.27 -17.05
N GLY A 133 2.73 4.82 -17.85
CA GLY A 133 2.38 5.45 -19.12
C GLY A 133 1.90 6.89 -18.95
N LEU A 134 1.16 7.19 -17.89
CA LEU A 134 0.76 8.56 -17.57
C LEU A 134 1.96 9.45 -17.25
N VAL A 135 2.88 8.99 -16.39
CA VAL A 135 4.10 9.75 -16.05
C VAL A 135 4.95 10.00 -17.30
N GLU A 136 5.14 8.97 -18.13
CA GLU A 136 5.92 9.06 -19.37
C GLU A 136 5.27 9.98 -20.42
N SER A 137 3.93 10.09 -20.45
CA SER A 137 3.23 11.02 -21.35
C SER A 137 3.56 12.49 -21.08
N TYR A 138 4.07 12.80 -19.89
CA TYR A 138 4.57 14.12 -19.49
C TYR A 138 6.10 14.27 -19.63
N GLU A 139 6.76 13.36 -20.35
CA GLU A 139 8.23 13.30 -20.50
C GLU A 139 8.99 13.13 -19.16
N LEU A 140 8.29 12.67 -18.11
CA LEU A 140 8.86 12.36 -16.82
C LEU A 140 9.22 10.87 -16.72
N LYS A 141 10.12 10.53 -15.81
CA LYS A 141 10.50 9.14 -15.52
C LYS A 141 10.27 8.78 -14.07
N ILE A 142 9.91 7.53 -13.80
CA ILE A 142 9.91 7.02 -12.44
C ILE A 142 11.35 6.59 -12.09
N LEU A 143 11.90 7.13 -11.00
CA LEU A 143 13.31 6.95 -10.63
C LEU A 143 13.47 6.27 -9.26
N PRO A 144 14.53 5.48 -9.04
CA PRO A 144 14.82 4.88 -7.73
C PRO A 144 15.24 5.93 -6.68
N SER A 145 15.72 7.09 -7.12
CA SER A 145 16.18 8.18 -6.27
C SER A 145 15.84 9.54 -6.89
N ALA A 146 15.96 10.61 -6.10
CA ALA A 146 15.66 11.96 -6.57
C ALA A 146 16.63 12.39 -7.69
N GLY A 147 16.08 12.83 -8.82
CA GLY A 147 16.85 13.31 -9.97
C GLY A 147 16.02 14.25 -10.86
N PRO A 148 16.67 15.02 -11.75
CA PRO A 148 15.98 15.86 -12.71
C PRO A 148 15.03 15.05 -13.62
N GLY A 149 13.88 15.62 -13.95
CA GLY A 149 12.93 15.00 -14.89
C GLY A 149 12.32 13.68 -14.39
N GLY A 150 12.31 13.43 -13.07
CA GLY A 150 11.76 12.20 -12.55
C GLY A 150 11.10 12.25 -11.18
N ILE A 151 10.26 11.26 -10.94
CA ILE A 151 9.46 11.06 -9.74
C ILE A 151 9.99 9.85 -8.99
N CYS A 152 10.48 10.06 -7.77
CA CYS A 152 10.93 8.98 -6.88
C CYS A 152 9.85 8.52 -5.90
N ALA A 153 8.81 9.35 -5.67
CA ALA A 153 7.75 9.07 -4.72
C ALA A 153 6.66 8.15 -5.31
N VAL A 154 7.05 6.93 -5.69
CA VAL A 154 6.15 5.95 -6.35
C VAL A 154 4.92 5.63 -5.50
N GLY A 155 5.10 5.38 -4.21
CA GLY A 155 3.97 5.12 -3.32
C GLY A 155 2.97 6.28 -3.23
N ALA A 156 3.36 7.51 -3.58
CA ALA A 156 2.41 8.62 -3.68
C ALA A 156 1.63 8.60 -5.00
N LEU A 157 2.23 8.16 -6.12
CA LEU A 157 1.51 7.94 -7.37
C LEU A 157 0.45 6.85 -7.19
N GLU A 158 0.84 5.70 -6.65
CA GLU A 158 -0.06 4.58 -6.34
C GLU A 158 -1.15 5.01 -5.36
N SER A 159 -0.79 5.68 -4.26
CA SER A 159 -1.79 6.12 -3.28
C SER A 159 -2.78 7.13 -3.84
N ILE A 160 -2.38 8.01 -4.77
CA ILE A 160 -3.29 8.96 -5.41
C ILE A 160 -4.20 8.22 -6.39
N TYR A 161 -3.66 7.31 -7.18
CA TYR A 161 -4.42 6.46 -8.10
C TYR A 161 -5.47 5.63 -7.34
N ASP A 162 -5.05 4.88 -6.33
CA ASP A 162 -5.91 3.98 -5.56
C ASP A 162 -7.03 4.75 -4.84
N LYS A 163 -6.75 5.98 -4.38
CA LYS A 163 -7.70 6.76 -3.59
C LYS A 163 -8.62 7.66 -4.40
N TYR A 164 -8.11 8.26 -5.48
CA TYR A 164 -8.82 9.31 -6.23
C TYR A 164 -9.01 8.98 -7.71
N GLY A 165 -8.37 7.92 -8.23
CA GLY A 165 -8.47 7.48 -9.61
C GLY A 165 -7.47 8.16 -10.56
N TYR A 166 -7.42 7.63 -11.78
CA TYR A 166 -6.52 8.06 -12.86
C TYR A 166 -6.65 9.56 -13.18
N ASP A 167 -7.88 10.05 -13.35
CA ASP A 167 -8.14 11.44 -13.76
C ASP A 167 -7.60 12.46 -12.73
N VAL A 168 -7.66 12.12 -11.45
CA VAL A 168 -7.11 13.00 -10.39
C VAL A 168 -5.59 12.93 -10.41
N LEU A 169 -4.99 11.76 -10.63
CA LEU A 169 -3.53 11.64 -10.77
C LEU A 169 -3.02 12.46 -11.96
N ASP A 170 -3.69 12.38 -13.10
CA ASP A 170 -3.37 13.18 -14.30
C ASP A 170 -3.41 14.68 -13.98
N ARG A 171 -4.51 15.16 -13.40
CA ARG A 171 -4.65 16.57 -12.98
C ARG A 171 -3.59 17.00 -11.97
N VAL A 172 -3.18 16.13 -11.04
CA VAL A 172 -2.09 16.41 -10.09
C VAL A 172 -0.77 16.63 -10.82
N LEU A 173 -0.39 15.70 -11.70
CA LEU A 173 0.86 15.78 -12.44
C LEU A 173 0.87 17.04 -13.30
N ARG A 174 -0.20 17.27 -14.08
CA ARG A 174 -0.36 18.45 -14.90
C ARG A 174 -0.23 19.75 -14.11
N LEU A 175 -0.94 19.88 -12.98
CA LEU A 175 -0.88 21.09 -12.15
C LEU A 175 0.53 21.35 -11.63
N ILE A 176 1.26 20.31 -11.22
CA ILE A 176 2.63 20.46 -10.72
C ILE A 176 3.56 20.90 -11.86
N ILE A 177 3.43 20.29 -13.05
CA ILE A 177 4.24 20.63 -14.23
C ILE A 177 4.02 22.07 -14.65
N ILE A 178 2.76 22.50 -14.83
CA ILE A 178 2.49 23.87 -15.32
C ILE A 178 2.89 24.95 -14.30
N THR A 179 2.99 24.59 -13.02
CA THR A 179 3.26 25.54 -11.93
C THR A 179 4.74 25.64 -11.57
N TRP A 180 5.46 24.50 -11.56
CA TRP A 180 6.85 24.42 -11.08
C TRP A 180 7.80 23.75 -12.07
N GLU A 181 7.35 23.37 -13.27
CA GLU A 181 8.19 22.88 -14.38
C GLU A 181 9.13 21.73 -13.99
N GLY A 182 8.70 20.88 -13.05
CA GLY A 182 9.51 19.77 -12.56
C GLY A 182 10.72 20.18 -11.71
N GLU A 183 10.70 21.35 -11.07
CA GLU A 183 11.71 21.77 -10.10
C GLU A 183 11.98 20.67 -9.06
N GLN A 184 13.22 20.53 -8.58
CA GLN A 184 13.55 19.53 -7.58
C GLN A 184 12.58 19.54 -6.40
N LYS A 185 12.08 18.35 -6.04
CA LYS A 185 11.12 18.11 -4.95
C LYS A 185 9.68 18.60 -5.21
N SER A 186 9.37 19.16 -6.38
CA SER A 186 8.00 19.46 -6.79
C SER A 186 7.12 18.19 -6.87
N PHE A 187 7.70 17.05 -7.24
CA PHE A 187 7.04 15.73 -7.19
C PHE A 187 7.34 14.94 -5.91
N SER A 188 7.58 15.61 -4.78
CA SER A 188 7.68 14.89 -3.51
C SER A 188 6.32 14.29 -3.11
N GLY A 189 6.33 13.18 -2.38
CA GLY A 189 5.09 12.49 -2.01
C GLY A 189 4.11 13.38 -1.24
N ASN A 190 4.60 14.26 -0.36
CA ASN A 190 3.75 15.22 0.36
C ASN A 190 3.18 16.31 -0.56
N MET A 191 3.95 16.78 -1.53
CA MET A 191 3.50 17.78 -2.51
C MET A 191 2.36 17.22 -3.36
N MET A 192 2.59 16.06 -4.00
CA MET A 192 1.57 15.41 -4.84
C MET A 192 0.30 15.09 -4.06
N ASN A 193 0.42 14.52 -2.85
CA ASN A 193 -0.75 14.24 -2.01
C ASN A 193 -1.46 15.51 -1.52
N GLY A 194 -0.72 16.61 -1.33
CA GLY A 194 -1.28 17.91 -1.00
C GLY A 194 -2.15 18.46 -2.14
N VAL A 195 -1.62 18.45 -3.37
CA VAL A 195 -2.36 18.83 -4.58
C VAL A 195 -3.56 17.91 -4.80
N ALA A 196 -3.39 16.60 -4.68
CA ALA A 196 -4.47 15.62 -4.82
C ALA A 196 -5.62 15.89 -3.84
N ARG A 197 -5.28 16.22 -2.58
CA ARG A 197 -6.29 16.59 -1.58
C ARG A 197 -7.03 17.87 -1.95
N LEU A 198 -6.35 18.89 -2.47
CA LEU A 198 -6.99 20.12 -2.93
C LEU A 198 -7.96 19.83 -4.08
N LEU A 199 -7.51 19.10 -5.10
CA LEU A 199 -8.33 18.71 -6.24
C LEU A 199 -9.55 17.88 -5.81
N ASN A 200 -9.38 16.92 -4.90
CA ASN A 200 -10.51 16.16 -4.38
C ASN A 200 -11.51 17.05 -3.61
N SER A 201 -11.01 18.00 -2.82
CA SER A 201 -11.85 18.86 -1.98
C SER A 201 -12.64 19.89 -2.79
N PHE A 202 -12.01 20.48 -3.81
CA PHE A 202 -12.54 21.64 -4.53
C PHE A 202 -12.88 21.36 -5.99
N GLY A 203 -12.39 20.27 -6.58
CA GLY A 203 -12.65 19.91 -7.98
C GLY A 203 -12.38 21.07 -8.92
N ASP A 204 -13.38 21.44 -9.70
CA ASP A 204 -13.30 22.49 -10.72
C ASP A 204 -13.41 23.91 -10.14
N GLU A 205 -13.63 24.05 -8.82
CA GLU A 205 -13.49 25.35 -8.12
C GLU A 205 -12.02 25.82 -8.11
N ILE A 206 -11.05 24.90 -8.27
CA ILE A 206 -9.64 25.25 -8.48
C ILE A 206 -9.42 25.54 -9.97
N LYS A 207 -9.11 26.79 -10.28
CA LYS A 207 -8.76 27.22 -11.63
C LYS A 207 -7.26 27.04 -11.84
N GLU A 208 -6.88 26.25 -12.85
CA GLU A 208 -5.47 25.93 -13.12
C GLU A 208 -4.60 27.17 -13.36
N ASN A 209 -5.08 28.14 -14.15
CA ASN A 209 -4.34 29.38 -14.40
C ASN A 209 -4.11 30.18 -13.12
N THR A 210 -5.13 30.30 -12.27
CA THR A 210 -5.00 30.98 -10.97
C THR A 210 -4.08 30.23 -10.02
N PHE A 211 -4.11 28.89 -10.05
CA PHE A 211 -3.20 28.06 -9.28
C PHE A 211 -1.75 28.33 -9.73
N LYS A 212 -1.48 28.21 -11.03
CA LYS A 212 -0.17 28.49 -11.63
C LYS A 212 0.34 29.89 -11.29
N GLU A 213 -0.45 30.93 -11.55
CA GLU A 213 -0.05 32.33 -11.33
C GLU A 213 0.30 32.64 -9.87
N LYS A 214 -0.45 32.06 -8.92
CA LYS A 214 -0.27 32.35 -7.50
C LYS A 214 0.77 31.46 -6.84
N LEU A 215 0.81 30.18 -7.18
CA LEU A 215 1.71 29.22 -6.55
C LEU A 215 3.08 29.19 -7.24
N GLY A 216 3.14 29.49 -8.54
CA GLY A 216 4.38 29.51 -9.32
C GLY A 216 5.34 30.64 -8.92
N VAL A 217 4.85 31.69 -8.24
CA VAL A 217 5.72 32.74 -7.67
C VAL A 217 6.30 32.37 -6.29
N VAL A 218 5.88 31.26 -5.71
CA VAL A 218 6.38 30.76 -4.42
C VAL A 218 7.34 29.61 -4.66
N SER A 219 8.58 29.73 -4.20
CA SER A 219 9.57 28.66 -4.35
C SER A 219 9.15 27.38 -3.61
N ILE A 220 9.56 26.22 -4.13
CA ILE A 220 9.29 24.92 -3.48
C ILE A 220 9.85 24.88 -2.05
N LYS A 221 11.00 25.53 -1.81
CA LYS A 221 11.62 25.63 -0.48
C LYS A 221 10.75 26.42 0.50
N GLU A 222 10.25 27.57 0.09
CA GLU A 222 9.36 28.41 0.90
C GLU A 222 8.03 27.68 1.18
N LEU A 223 7.43 27.08 0.15
CA LEU A 223 6.20 26.32 0.30
C LEU A 223 6.38 25.15 1.28
N THR A 224 7.50 24.42 1.19
CA THR A 224 7.84 23.32 2.10
C THR A 224 8.01 23.81 3.54
N LYS A 225 8.66 24.96 3.75
CA LYS A 225 8.81 25.56 5.07
C LYS A 225 7.44 25.91 5.67
N ASN A 226 6.62 26.65 4.91
CA ASN A 226 5.28 27.07 5.33
C ASN A 226 4.37 25.87 5.61
N ALA A 227 4.48 24.80 4.83
CA ALA A 227 3.72 23.56 5.05
C ALA A 227 4.09 22.89 6.39
N LYS A 228 5.39 22.79 6.69
CA LYS A 228 5.88 22.16 7.92
C LYS A 228 5.55 22.96 9.18
N GLU A 229 5.59 24.30 9.10
CA GLU A 229 5.20 25.19 10.20
C GLU A 229 3.71 25.04 10.57
N ARG A 230 2.87 24.68 9.60
CA ARG A 230 1.46 24.36 9.86
C ARG A 230 1.32 23.00 10.53
N ARG A 231 1.80 21.94 9.85
CA ARG A 231 1.72 20.55 10.34
C ARG A 231 2.54 19.59 9.49
N PRO A 232 2.95 18.43 10.06
CA PRO A 232 3.60 17.39 9.28
C PRO A 232 2.65 16.77 8.24
N GLY A 233 3.23 16.29 7.14
CA GLY A 233 2.57 15.51 6.10
C GLY A 233 1.86 16.33 5.02
N SER A 234 1.15 15.63 4.14
CA SER A 234 0.49 16.20 2.95
C SER A 234 -0.60 17.22 3.26
N LEU A 235 -1.25 17.14 4.43
CA LEU A 235 -2.27 18.11 4.82
C LEU A 235 -1.66 19.50 5.08
N GLY A 236 -0.44 19.59 5.62
CA GLY A 236 0.26 20.87 5.78
C GLY A 236 0.57 21.53 4.44
N PHE A 237 0.91 20.74 3.42
CA PHE A 237 1.11 21.22 2.05
C PHE A 237 -0.21 21.74 1.45
N ALA A 238 -1.30 20.99 1.60
CA ALA A 238 -2.61 21.43 1.10
C ALA A 238 -3.07 22.74 1.75
N GLU A 239 -2.90 22.88 3.07
CA GLU A 239 -3.22 24.12 3.80
C GLU A 239 -2.34 25.30 3.36
N ALA A 240 -1.02 25.09 3.22
CA ALA A 240 -0.10 26.13 2.76
C ALA A 240 -0.44 26.60 1.34
N MET A 241 -0.74 25.68 0.43
CA MET A 241 -1.17 26.00 -0.92
C MET A 241 -2.50 26.76 -0.96
N LEU A 242 -3.47 26.36 -0.13
CA LEU A 242 -4.77 27.01 -0.04
C LEU A 242 -4.66 28.47 0.42
N VAL A 243 -3.75 28.77 1.35
CA VAL A 243 -3.45 30.16 1.75
C VAL A 243 -2.98 30.98 0.56
N VAL A 244 -2.00 30.47 -0.18
CA VAL A 244 -1.43 31.18 -1.33
C VAL A 244 -2.49 31.38 -2.40
N TYR A 245 -3.26 30.33 -2.70
CA TYR A 245 -4.35 30.38 -3.68
C TYR A 245 -5.42 31.42 -3.30
N ASN A 246 -5.86 31.44 -2.03
CA ASN A 246 -6.90 32.35 -1.56
C ASN A 246 -6.44 33.81 -1.39
N LYS A 247 -5.13 34.07 -1.44
CA LYS A 247 -4.58 35.43 -1.26
C LYS A 247 -5.26 36.40 -2.23
N ARG A 248 -5.87 37.46 -1.69
CA ARG A 248 -6.60 38.51 -2.43
C ARG A 248 -7.82 38.02 -3.23
N MET A 249 -8.44 36.88 -2.89
CA MET A 249 -9.73 36.46 -3.44
C MET A 249 -10.90 36.87 -2.54
N LYS A 250 -12.04 37.24 -3.14
CA LYS A 250 -13.29 37.56 -2.43
C LYS A 250 -14.50 37.00 -3.20
N PRO A 251 -15.18 35.93 -2.70
CA PRO A 251 -14.74 35.02 -1.63
C PRO A 251 -13.63 34.07 -2.11
N GLY A 252 -12.80 33.58 -1.20
CA GLY A 252 -11.85 32.48 -1.45
C GLY A 252 -12.50 31.11 -1.24
N LEU A 253 -11.75 30.05 -1.53
CA LEU A 253 -12.17 28.66 -1.29
C LEU A 253 -12.26 28.37 0.21
N GLN A 254 -13.33 27.71 0.62
CA GLN A 254 -13.67 27.49 2.03
C GLN A 254 -12.82 26.38 2.67
N TRP A 255 -12.16 26.71 3.78
CA TRP A 255 -11.25 25.79 4.49
C TRP A 255 -11.93 24.50 4.95
N ASN A 256 -13.18 24.56 5.37
CA ASN A 256 -13.92 23.40 5.88
C ASN A 256 -13.99 22.26 4.85
N LYS A 257 -14.03 22.57 3.55
CA LYS A 257 -14.04 21.57 2.48
C LYS A 257 -12.76 20.73 2.44
N LEU A 258 -11.62 21.26 2.90
CA LEU A 258 -10.34 20.54 2.93
C LEU A 258 -10.31 19.39 3.94
N TYR A 259 -11.12 19.51 4.99
CA TYR A 259 -11.25 18.51 6.06
C TYR A 259 -12.46 17.58 5.84
N SER A 260 -13.42 18.00 5.01
CA SER A 260 -14.55 17.14 4.66
C SER A 260 -14.09 15.96 3.80
N VAL A 261 -14.43 14.75 4.24
CA VAL A 261 -14.29 13.54 3.42
C VAL A 261 -15.41 13.60 2.39
N LYS A 262 -15.15 14.11 1.18
CA LYS A 262 -16.08 13.86 0.07
C LYS A 262 -16.11 12.35 -0.15
N ALA A 263 -17.25 11.73 0.16
CA ALA A 263 -17.53 10.36 -0.20
C ALA A 263 -17.31 10.22 -1.72
N THR A 264 -16.48 9.25 -2.10
CA THR A 264 -16.29 8.87 -3.50
C THR A 264 -17.66 8.59 -4.12
N GLY A 265 -17.89 9.18 -5.30
CA GLY A 265 -19.19 9.19 -5.95
C GLY A 265 -19.64 7.80 -6.40
N ASN A 266 -20.42 7.12 -5.56
CA ASN A 266 -21.42 6.21 -6.07
C ASN A 266 -22.55 7.10 -6.61
N LYS A 267 -22.68 7.18 -7.94
CA LYS A 267 -23.90 7.71 -8.59
C LYS A 267 -25.07 6.86 -8.10
N LYS A 268 -25.74 7.30 -7.04
CA LYS A 268 -27.11 6.85 -6.74
C LYS A 268 -27.94 7.25 -7.95
N LYS A 269 -28.29 6.26 -8.78
CA LYS A 269 -29.43 6.38 -9.68
C LYS A 269 -30.62 6.74 -8.79
N GLU A 270 -31.08 7.98 -8.94
CA GLU A 270 -32.38 8.41 -8.42
C GLU A 270 -33.44 7.53 -9.08
N ASN A 271 -33.95 6.55 -8.34
CA ASN A 271 -35.18 5.86 -8.73
C ASN A 271 -36.34 6.75 -8.28
N LYS A 272 -36.76 7.67 -9.14
CA LYS A 272 -38.07 8.31 -9.04
C LYS A 272 -39.12 7.26 -9.41
N GLY A 273 -39.92 6.86 -8.44
CA GLY A 273 -41.02 5.91 -8.63
C GLY A 273 -41.69 5.60 -7.30
N SER A 274 -42.22 6.63 -6.65
CA SER A 274 -43.07 6.47 -5.48
C SER A 274 -44.53 6.29 -5.91
N LYS A 275 -45.13 5.23 -5.39
CA LYS A 275 -46.57 4.99 -5.16
C LYS A 275 -47.40 4.45 -6.34
N GLU A 276 -47.68 3.16 -6.27
CA GLU A 276 -49.04 2.66 -6.54
C GLU A 276 -49.28 1.37 -5.73
N TYR A 277 -50.05 1.58 -4.65
CA TYR A 277 -50.98 0.70 -3.93
C TYR A 277 -50.68 -0.80 -3.68
N ASP A 278 -50.43 -1.09 -2.40
CA ASP A 278 -50.89 -2.30 -1.69
C ASP A 278 -52.40 -2.50 -1.90
N GLU A 279 -52.80 -3.46 -2.75
CA GLU A 279 -54.16 -4.03 -2.72
C GLU A 279 -54.24 -5.35 -3.51
N GLU A 280 -53.44 -6.37 -3.18
CA GLU A 280 -53.64 -7.72 -3.72
C GLU A 280 -53.01 -8.81 -2.83
N ALA A 281 -53.42 -8.82 -1.56
CA ALA A 281 -53.13 -9.93 -0.64
C ALA A 281 -54.37 -10.27 0.20
N GLN A 282 -55.53 -10.37 -0.46
CA GLN A 282 -56.76 -10.79 0.20
C GLN A 282 -57.85 -11.35 -0.72
N VAL A 283 -57.53 -12.05 -1.81
CA VAL A 283 -58.51 -12.86 -2.57
C VAL A 283 -57.84 -14.09 -3.19
N GLU A 284 -57.48 -15.08 -2.37
CA GLU A 284 -57.33 -16.48 -2.84
C GLU A 284 -57.56 -17.48 -1.68
N ARG A 285 -58.58 -17.18 -0.87
CA ARG A 285 -59.37 -18.17 -0.14
C ARG A 285 -60.78 -18.04 -0.69
N ASP A 286 -61.07 -18.89 -1.68
CA ASP A 286 -62.37 -19.21 -2.28
C ASP A 286 -62.28 -19.27 -3.81
N ALA A 287 -61.50 -20.23 -4.34
CA ALA A 287 -61.75 -20.86 -5.64
C ALA A 287 -60.89 -22.12 -5.84
N SER A 288 -61.47 -23.28 -5.46
CA SER A 288 -61.10 -24.67 -5.82
C SER A 288 -59.80 -25.26 -5.31
#